data_AF-A0A1X0WS11-F1
#
_entry.id   AF-A0A1X0WS11-F1
#
_cell.length_a   1.000
_cell.length_b   1.000
_cell.length_c   1.000
_cell.angle_alpha   90.00
_cell.angle_beta   90.00
_cell.angle_gamma   90.00
#
_symmetry.space_group_name_H-M   'P 1'
#
loop_
_entity.id
_entity.type
_entity.pdbx_description
1 polymer ?
#
loop_
_entity_poly.entity_id
_entity_poly.type
_entity_poly.pdbx_seq_one_letter_code
_entity_poly.pdbx_strand_id
1 'polypeptide(L)'
;MGEMMNIQKEKVRKELGSLCLGELAAILSFWLCFFLLKNRLGDWRSLVTILYPLSLLTFILLQGSIYWAILITRLSNPQFGSGSVPKLYSGFRILDLILLISGFPFIVWNTQSFQVAILATLIQLFALIEWVNYFLVRLSYSLNPLVLWKRITKGKLEKSRIAKELG
;
A
#
# COMPACT_ATOMS: atom_id res chain seq x y z
N MET A 1 8.23 -15.55 30.45
CA MET A 1 8.55 -15.51 29.01
C MET A 1 7.31 -15.32 28.12
N GLY A 2 6.15 -15.92 28.47
CA GLY A 2 4.88 -15.76 27.72
C GLY A 2 4.28 -14.35 27.72
N GLU A 3 4.36 -13.59 28.83
CA GLU A 3 3.79 -12.23 28.90
C GLU A 3 4.50 -11.21 28.00
N MET A 4 5.84 -11.23 27.96
CA MET A 4 6.61 -10.36 27.05
C MET A 4 6.26 -10.60 25.58
N MET A 5 5.96 -11.85 25.22
CA MET A 5 5.58 -12.22 23.86
C MET A 5 4.19 -11.70 23.48
N ASN A 6 3.24 -11.67 24.41
CA ASN A 6 1.90 -11.09 24.18
C ASN A 6 1.95 -9.56 24.03
N ILE A 7 2.73 -8.86 24.86
CA ILE A 7 2.91 -7.40 24.76
C ILE A 7 3.51 -7.01 23.40
N GLN A 8 4.50 -7.78 22.91
CA GLN A 8 5.08 -7.54 21.59
C GLN A 8 4.08 -7.78 20.45
N LYS A 9 3.28 -8.85 20.53
CA LYS A 9 2.21 -9.12 19.54
C LYS A 9 1.20 -7.98 19.49
N GLU A 10 0.79 -7.45 20.64
CA GLU A 10 -0.17 -6.34 20.69
C GLU A 10 0.42 -5.05 20.10
N LYS A 11 1.71 -4.76 20.39
CA LYS A 11 2.41 -3.62 19.78
C LYS A 11 2.49 -3.75 18.25
N VAL A 12 2.86 -4.93 17.75
CA VAL A 12 2.87 -5.22 16.31
C VAL A 12 1.48 -5.01 15.72
N ARG A 13 0.44 -5.53 16.36
CA ARG A 13 -0.95 -5.35 15.91
C ARG A 13 -1.36 -3.87 15.81
N LYS A 14 -0.99 -3.03 16.78
CA LYS A 14 -1.25 -1.58 16.75
C LYS A 14 -0.50 -0.90 15.60
N GLU A 15 0.77 -1.26 15.39
CA GLU A 15 1.58 -0.74 14.28
C GLU A 15 0.97 -1.12 12.92
N LEU A 16 0.58 -2.39 12.75
CA LEU A 16 -0.08 -2.88 11.54
C LEU A 16 -1.44 -2.19 11.30
N GLY A 17 -2.20 -1.95 12.36
CA GLY A 17 -3.45 -1.20 12.29
C GLY A 17 -3.22 0.25 11.84
N SER A 18 -2.17 0.90 12.35
CA SER A 18 -1.79 2.24 11.91
C SER A 18 -1.38 2.27 10.44
N LEU A 19 -0.68 1.23 9.93
CA LEU A 19 -0.33 1.14 8.52
C LEU A 19 -1.58 0.97 7.65
N CYS A 20 -2.51 0.10 8.05
CA CYS A 20 -3.78 -0.09 7.37
C CYS A 20 -4.59 1.22 7.29
N LEU A 21 -4.66 1.97 8.39
CA LEU A 21 -5.32 3.29 8.43
C LEU A 21 -4.58 4.32 7.57
N GLY A 22 -3.24 4.28 7.54
CA GLY A 22 -2.43 5.16 6.70
C GLY A 22 -2.72 4.98 5.21
N GLU A 23 -2.91 3.74 4.74
CA GLU A 23 -3.27 3.48 3.35
C GLU A 23 -4.69 3.94 3.01
N LEU A 24 -5.66 3.71 3.90
CA LEU A 24 -7.01 4.24 3.73
C LEU A 24 -7.01 5.78 3.71
N ALA A 25 -6.23 6.42 4.58
CA ALA A 25 -6.07 7.86 4.58
C ALA A 25 -5.41 8.38 3.28
N ALA A 26 -4.44 7.64 2.72
CA ALA A 26 -3.86 7.96 1.43
C ALA A 26 -4.89 7.87 0.29
N ILE A 27 -5.69 6.80 0.24
CA ILE A 27 -6.79 6.65 -0.73
C ILE A 27 -7.74 7.85 -0.63
N LEU A 28 -8.21 8.18 0.58
CA LEU A 28 -9.11 9.32 0.80
C LEU A 28 -8.47 10.64 0.35
N SER A 29 -7.19 10.84 0.64
CA SER A 29 -6.45 12.06 0.25
C SER A 29 -6.35 12.19 -1.27
N PHE A 30 -6.02 11.11 -1.99
CA PHE A 30 -5.96 11.10 -3.45
C PHE A 30 -7.32 11.37 -4.09
N TRP A 31 -8.39 10.76 -3.57
CA TRP A 31 -9.75 11.02 -4.06
C TRP A 31 -10.22 12.44 -3.77
N LEU A 32 -9.87 13.00 -2.62
CA LEU A 32 -10.16 14.39 -2.30
C LEU A 32 -9.40 15.34 -3.24
N CYS A 33 -8.11 15.08 -3.52
CA CYS A 33 -7.34 15.82 -4.52
C CYS A 33 -7.98 15.73 -5.91
N PHE A 34 -8.42 14.55 -6.34
CA PHE A 34 -9.11 14.38 -7.62
C PHE A 34 -10.43 15.16 -7.67
N PHE A 35 -11.23 15.14 -6.59
CA PHE A 35 -12.48 15.87 -6.53
C PHE A 35 -12.29 17.39 -6.66
N LEU A 36 -11.25 17.93 -6.03
CA LEU A 36 -10.89 19.35 -6.19
C LEU A 36 -10.41 19.66 -7.61
N LEU A 37 -9.63 18.76 -8.21
CA LEU A 37 -9.08 18.92 -9.56
C LEU A 37 -10.17 18.79 -10.64
N LYS A 38 -11.19 17.96 -10.41
CA LYS A 38 -12.33 17.75 -11.31
C LYS A 38 -13.02 19.08 -11.65
N ASN A 39 -13.19 19.98 -10.68
CA ASN A 39 -13.82 21.28 -10.93
C ASN A 39 -12.94 22.22 -11.78
N ARG A 40 -11.64 21.94 -11.90
CA ARG A 40 -10.70 22.70 -12.75
C ARG A 40 -10.58 22.11 -14.16
N LEU A 41 -10.75 20.79 -14.29
CA LEU A 41 -10.67 20.06 -15.55
C LEU A 41 -12.08 19.92 -16.14
N GLY A 42 -12.50 20.91 -16.93
CA GLY A 42 -13.80 20.90 -17.61
C GLY A 42 -13.95 19.84 -18.72
N ASP A 43 -12.87 19.11 -19.03
CA ASP A 43 -12.80 18.16 -20.14
C ASP A 43 -12.94 16.70 -19.70
N TRP A 44 -13.91 16.00 -20.29
CA TRP A 44 -14.15 14.57 -20.03
C TRP A 44 -12.95 13.67 -20.30
N ARG A 45 -12.18 13.91 -21.37
CA ARG A 45 -10.98 13.12 -21.70
C ARG A 45 -9.87 13.28 -20.65
N SER A 46 -9.68 14.50 -20.15
CA SER A 46 -8.71 14.79 -19.10
C SER A 46 -9.07 14.10 -17.78
N LEU A 47 -10.37 14.09 -17.44
CA LEU A 47 -10.87 13.37 -16.26
C LEU A 47 -10.60 11.86 -16.37
N VAL A 48 -10.93 11.24 -17.51
CA VAL A 48 -10.69 9.80 -17.74
C VAL A 48 -9.19 9.46 -17.65
N THR A 49 -8.33 10.32 -18.19
CA THR A 49 -6.88 10.11 -18.20
C THR A 49 -6.25 10.12 -16.81
N ILE A 50 -6.79 10.93 -15.88
CA ILE A 50 -6.35 10.95 -14.47
C ILE A 50 -7.05 9.85 -13.66
N LEU A 51 -8.32 9.58 -13.97
CA LEU A 51 -9.10 8.58 -13.24
C LEU A 51 -8.52 7.17 -13.39
N TYR A 52 -7.99 6.84 -14.56
CA TYR A 52 -7.33 5.54 -14.79
C TYR A 52 -6.17 5.28 -13.80
N PRO A 53 -5.07 6.06 -13.77
CA PRO A 53 -3.96 5.84 -12.85
C PRO A 53 -4.38 6.00 -11.38
N LEU A 54 -5.35 6.87 -11.08
CA LEU A 54 -5.89 7.05 -9.72
C LEU A 54 -6.65 5.80 -9.23
N SER A 55 -7.47 5.20 -10.09
CA SER A 55 -8.19 3.97 -9.78
C SER A 55 -7.24 2.78 -9.59
N LEU A 56 -6.21 2.67 -10.45
CA LEU A 56 -5.16 1.67 -10.33
C LEU A 56 -4.39 1.81 -9.01
N LEU A 57 -3.99 3.03 -8.67
CA LEU A 57 -3.34 3.34 -7.40
C LEU A 57 -4.23 2.96 -6.20
N THR A 58 -5.52 3.31 -6.26
CA THR A 58 -6.49 2.96 -5.22
C THR A 58 -6.60 1.44 -5.06
N PHE A 59 -6.61 0.70 -6.16
CA PHE A 59 -6.68 -0.75 -6.14
C PHE A 59 -5.46 -1.38 -5.47
N ILE A 60 -4.25 -0.91 -5.78
CA ILE A 60 -2.99 -1.36 -5.15
C ILE A 60 -2.99 -1.03 -3.64
N LEU A 61 -3.38 0.18 -3.25
CA LEU A 61 -3.46 0.57 -1.84
C LEU A 61 -4.53 -0.22 -1.08
N LEU A 62 -5.65 -0.56 -1.73
CA LEU A 62 -6.72 -1.35 -1.13
C LEU A 62 -6.26 -2.80 -0.90
N GLN A 63 -5.55 -3.41 -1.86
CA GLN A 63 -4.87 -4.69 -1.66
C GLN A 63 -3.83 -4.61 -0.52
N GLY A 64 -3.15 -3.47 -0.41
CA GLY A 64 -2.36 -3.03 0.74
C GLY A 64 -3.08 -3.22 2.07
N SER A 65 -4.20 -2.54 2.19
CA SER A 65 -5.01 -2.47 3.41
C SER A 65 -5.58 -3.84 3.79
N ILE A 66 -6.13 -4.58 2.81
CA ILE A 66 -6.66 -5.93 3.02
C ILE A 66 -5.54 -6.88 3.48
N TYR A 67 -4.33 -6.75 2.91
CA TYR A 67 -3.18 -7.56 3.32
C TYR A 67 -2.82 -7.34 4.80
N TRP A 68 -2.76 -6.10 5.26
CA TRP A 68 -2.50 -5.82 6.68
C TRP A 68 -3.59 -6.37 7.60
N ALA A 69 -4.87 -6.28 7.19
CA ALA A 69 -5.98 -6.86 7.93
C ALA A 69 -5.88 -8.40 8.04
N ILE A 70 -5.50 -9.07 6.96
CA ILE A 70 -5.25 -10.52 6.96
C ILE A 70 -4.06 -10.86 7.86
N LEU A 71 -2.98 -10.07 7.82
CA LEU A 71 -1.79 -10.30 8.64
C LEU A 71 -2.09 -10.14 10.15
N ILE A 72 -2.89 -9.14 10.52
CA ILE A 72 -3.38 -8.96 11.90
C ILE A 72 -4.19 -10.18 12.33
N THR A 73 -5.09 -10.66 11.48
CA THR A 73 -5.90 -11.85 11.75
C THR A 73 -5.04 -13.10 11.90
N ARG A 74 -4.00 -13.27 11.07
CA ARG A 74 -3.01 -14.36 11.18
C ARG A 74 -2.19 -14.30 12.46
N LEU A 75 -1.87 -13.11 12.97
CA LEU A 75 -1.14 -12.96 14.23
C LEU A 75 -1.94 -13.50 15.42
N SER A 76 -3.27 -13.41 15.35
CA SER A 76 -4.21 -13.97 16.34
C SER A 76 -4.50 -15.45 16.08
N ASN A 77 -4.71 -15.85 14.82
CA ASN A 77 -5.02 -17.22 14.42
C ASN A 77 -4.11 -17.69 13.28
N PRO A 78 -3.03 -18.43 13.57
CA PRO A 78 -1.99 -18.78 12.57
C PRO A 78 -2.48 -19.71 11.45
N GLN A 79 -3.64 -20.38 11.61
CA GLN A 79 -4.24 -21.23 10.58
C GLN A 79 -5.05 -20.45 9.53
N PHE A 80 -5.25 -19.14 9.71
CA PHE A 80 -6.13 -18.36 8.83
C PHE A 80 -5.48 -18.10 7.46
N GLY A 81 -6.06 -18.68 6.41
CA GLY A 81 -5.72 -18.40 5.01
C GLY A 81 -4.35 -18.94 4.55
N SER A 82 -3.81 -20.00 5.16
CA SER A 82 -2.46 -20.53 4.90
C SER A 82 -2.21 -20.99 3.46
N GLY A 83 -3.23 -21.40 2.70
CA GLY A 83 -3.08 -21.93 1.34
C GLY A 83 -3.57 -21.04 0.20
N SER A 84 -4.73 -20.37 0.35
CA SER A 84 -5.41 -19.71 -0.76
C SER A 84 -5.01 -18.25 -0.98
N VAL A 85 -4.63 -17.55 0.10
CA VAL A 85 -4.27 -16.13 0.06
C VAL A 85 -3.06 -15.87 -0.84
N PRO A 86 -1.93 -16.60 -0.73
CA PRO A 86 -0.76 -16.34 -1.57
C PRO A 86 -1.02 -16.57 -3.07
N LYS A 87 -1.86 -17.57 -3.42
CA LYS A 87 -2.22 -17.87 -4.81
C LYS A 87 -3.04 -16.75 -5.43
N LEU A 88 -4.04 -16.23 -4.71
CA LEU A 88 -4.89 -15.15 -5.18
C LEU A 88 -4.08 -13.86 -5.39
N TYR A 89 -3.21 -13.52 -4.43
CA TYR A 89 -2.33 -12.35 -4.55
C TYR A 89 -1.27 -12.48 -5.65
N SER A 90 -0.83 -13.70 -5.97
CA SER A 90 0.04 -13.93 -7.13
C SER A 90 -0.69 -13.64 -8.45
N GLY A 91 -1.99 -13.93 -8.54
CA GLY A 91 -2.80 -13.56 -9.71
C GLY A 91 -2.96 -12.05 -9.83
N PHE A 92 -3.31 -11.39 -8.73
CA PHE A 92 -3.38 -9.93 -8.66
C PHE A 92 -2.07 -9.26 -9.07
N ARG A 93 -0.91 -9.81 -8.67
CA ARG A 93 0.41 -9.30 -9.09
C ARG A 93 0.54 -9.11 -10.60
N ILE A 94 0.14 -10.13 -11.36
CA ILE A 94 0.27 -10.14 -12.81
C ILE A 94 -0.75 -9.15 -13.42
N LEU A 95 -1.98 -9.17 -12.90
CA LEU A 95 -3.04 -8.25 -13.33
C LEU A 95 -2.63 -6.78 -13.12
N ASP A 96 -2.13 -6.44 -11.93
CA ASP A 96 -1.71 -5.07 -11.60
C ASP A 96 -0.51 -4.62 -12.43
N LEU A 97 0.43 -5.53 -12.72
CA LEU A 97 1.57 -5.23 -13.60
C LEU A 97 1.10 -4.95 -15.04
N ILE A 98 0.15 -5.73 -15.57
CA ILE A 98 -0.42 -5.50 -16.90
C ILE A 98 -1.14 -4.15 -16.95
N LEU A 99 -1.92 -3.81 -15.91
CA LEU A 99 -2.57 -2.50 -15.80
C LEU A 99 -1.54 -1.36 -15.70
N LEU A 100 -0.46 -1.53 -14.95
CA LEU A 100 0.62 -0.54 -14.84
C LEU A 100 1.30 -0.29 -16.18
N ILE A 101 1.64 -1.35 -16.91
CA ILE A 101 2.31 -1.22 -18.21
C ILE A 101 1.36 -0.62 -19.26
N SER A 102 0.09 -1.04 -19.27
CA SER A 102 -0.90 -0.51 -20.21
C SER A 102 -1.34 0.93 -19.90
N GLY A 103 -1.15 1.41 -18.67
CA GLY A 103 -1.43 2.81 -18.31
C GLY A 103 -0.54 3.84 -19.02
N PHE A 104 0.73 3.52 -19.29
CA PHE A 104 1.63 4.43 -20.00
C PHE A 104 1.15 4.80 -21.41
N PRO A 105 0.89 3.85 -22.33
CA PRO A 105 0.34 4.17 -23.65
C PRO A 105 -1.06 4.76 -23.58
N PHE A 106 -1.87 4.38 -22.59
CA PHE A 106 -3.20 4.96 -22.38
C PHE A 106 -3.14 6.47 -22.11
N ILE A 107 -2.23 6.91 -21.23
CA ILE A 107 -2.03 8.33 -20.92
C ILE A 107 -1.55 9.09 -22.15
N VAL A 108 -0.60 8.54 -22.92
CA VAL A 108 -0.05 9.19 -24.13
C VAL A 108 -1.12 9.36 -25.21
N TRP A 109 -2.01 8.37 -25.40
CA TRP A 109 -3.02 8.41 -26.46
C TRP A 109 -4.24 9.29 -26.12
N ASN A 110 -4.62 9.38 -24.85
CA ASN A 110 -5.81 10.15 -24.43
C ASN A 110 -5.51 11.58 -24.01
N THR A 111 -4.25 11.90 -23.68
CA THR A 111 -3.94 13.25 -23.20
C THR A 111 -3.91 14.26 -24.35
N GLN A 112 -4.67 15.35 -24.19
CA GLN A 112 -4.55 16.53 -25.04
C GLN A 112 -3.81 17.70 -24.38
N SER A 113 -3.73 17.72 -23.04
CA SER A 113 -3.09 18.80 -22.28
C SER A 113 -1.81 18.32 -21.59
N PHE A 114 -0.71 19.03 -21.82
CA PHE A 114 0.59 18.70 -21.25
C PHE A 114 0.58 18.64 -19.70
N GLN A 115 -0.18 19.51 -19.05
CA GLN A 115 -0.32 19.52 -17.58
C GLN A 115 -1.00 18.25 -17.06
N VAL A 116 -2.03 17.78 -17.77
CA VAL A 116 -2.77 16.55 -17.43
C VAL A 116 -1.89 15.32 -17.63
N ALA A 117 -1.08 15.29 -18.69
CA ALA A 117 -0.11 14.23 -18.93
C ALA A 117 0.86 14.12 -17.76
N ILE A 118 1.48 15.24 -17.35
CA ILE A 118 2.42 15.25 -16.23
C ILE A 118 1.76 14.71 -14.95
N LEU A 119 0.57 15.21 -14.61
CA LEU A 119 -0.17 14.75 -13.43
C LEU A 119 -0.50 13.26 -13.49
N ALA A 120 -1.03 12.78 -14.61
CA ALA A 120 -1.37 11.37 -14.80
C ALA A 120 -0.12 10.49 -14.75
N THR A 121 0.98 10.90 -15.38
CA THR A 121 2.27 10.19 -15.32
C THR A 121 2.84 10.16 -13.91
N LEU A 122 2.75 11.24 -13.13
CA LEU A 122 3.18 11.26 -11.73
C LEU A 122 2.38 10.28 -10.88
N ILE A 123 1.06 10.23 -11.04
CA ILE A 123 0.20 9.27 -10.33
C ILE A 123 0.54 7.84 -10.77
N GLN A 124 0.77 7.61 -12.07
CA GLN A 124 1.16 6.30 -12.60
C GLN A 124 2.52 5.84 -12.04
N LEU A 125 3.51 6.74 -11.93
CA LEU A 125 4.81 6.45 -11.32
C LEU A 125 4.66 6.15 -9.82
N PHE A 126 3.80 6.89 -9.13
CA PHE A 126 3.51 6.62 -7.73
C PHE A 126 2.86 5.24 -7.54
N ALA A 127 1.92 4.88 -8.42
CA ALA A 127 1.33 3.54 -8.45
C ALA A 127 2.38 2.44 -8.71
N LEU A 128 3.36 2.69 -9.58
CA LEU A 128 4.48 1.78 -9.81
C LEU A 128 5.32 1.61 -8.53
N ILE A 129 5.64 2.70 -7.83
CA ILE A 129 6.39 2.65 -6.58
C ILE A 129 5.61 1.86 -5.51
N GLU A 130 4.31 2.12 -5.36
CA GLU A 130 3.46 1.37 -4.44
C GLU A 130 3.35 -0.11 -4.82
N TRP A 131 3.25 -0.43 -6.11
CA TRP A 131 3.28 -1.81 -6.59
C TRP A 131 4.61 -2.50 -6.28
N VAL A 132 5.74 -1.84 -6.50
CA VAL A 132 7.06 -2.36 -6.13
C VAL A 132 7.14 -2.56 -4.61
N ASN A 133 6.74 -1.57 -3.82
CA ASN A 133 6.71 -1.67 -2.36
C ASN A 133 5.83 -2.85 -1.91
N TYR A 134 4.65 -2.98 -2.49
CA TYR A 134 3.70 -4.03 -2.15
C TYR A 134 4.22 -5.42 -2.55
N PHE A 135 4.58 -5.64 -3.80
CA PHE A 135 4.94 -6.97 -4.29
C PHE A 135 6.37 -7.39 -3.95
N LEU A 136 7.32 -6.47 -3.88
CA LEU A 136 8.72 -6.80 -3.53
C LEU A 136 8.92 -6.81 -2.01
N VAL A 137 8.36 -5.83 -1.28
CA VAL A 137 8.57 -5.71 0.17
C VAL A 137 7.47 -6.47 0.94
N ARG A 138 6.18 -6.28 0.63
CA ARG A 138 5.09 -6.92 1.41
C ARG A 138 4.85 -8.38 1.09
N LEU A 139 4.90 -8.80 -0.18
CA LEU A 139 4.82 -10.22 -0.51
C LEU A 139 5.99 -11.00 0.09
N SER A 140 7.17 -10.40 0.16
CA SER A 140 8.33 -10.99 0.83
C SER A 140 8.12 -11.12 2.35
N TYR A 141 7.29 -10.27 2.98
CA TYR A 141 6.89 -10.45 4.39
C TYR A 141 5.89 -11.60 4.59
N SER A 142 5.01 -11.85 3.63
CA SER A 142 4.02 -12.96 3.67
C SER A 142 4.68 -14.33 3.80
N LEU A 143 5.83 -14.50 3.13
CA LEU A 143 6.63 -15.73 3.19
C LEU A 143 7.31 -15.92 4.55
N ASN A 144 7.48 -14.86 5.34
CA ASN A 144 8.21 -14.94 6.61
C ASN A 144 7.76 -13.84 7.61
N PRO A 145 6.62 -14.01 8.32
CA PRO A 145 6.11 -13.03 9.29
C PRO A 145 7.08 -12.70 10.42
N LEU A 146 8.07 -13.57 10.63
CA LEU A 146 9.19 -13.39 11.57
C LEU A 146 10.10 -12.19 11.21
N VAL A 147 10.24 -11.86 9.92
CA VAL A 147 11.11 -10.74 9.48
C VAL A 147 10.50 -9.40 9.88
N LEU A 148 9.17 -9.26 9.74
CA LEU A 148 8.44 -8.06 10.16
C LEU A 148 8.47 -7.90 11.69
N TRP A 149 8.28 -9.01 12.42
CA TRP A 149 8.46 -9.03 13.87
C TRP A 149 9.85 -8.51 14.26
N LYS A 150 10.92 -9.03 13.62
CA LYS A 150 12.31 -8.68 13.91
C LYS A 150 12.61 -7.21 13.62
N ARG A 151 11.96 -6.60 12.63
CA ARG A 151 12.14 -5.20 12.27
C ARG A 151 11.33 -4.25 13.15
N ILE A 152 10.11 -4.60 13.55
CA ILE A 152 9.34 -3.81 14.53
C ILE A 152 10.02 -3.87 15.91
N THR A 153 10.56 -5.03 16.30
CA THR A 153 11.32 -5.13 17.54
C THR A 153 12.67 -4.40 17.45
N LYS A 154 13.43 -4.52 16.35
CA LYS A 154 14.68 -3.76 16.18
C LYS A 154 14.48 -2.24 16.03
N GLY A 155 13.49 -1.80 15.25
CA GLY A 155 13.22 -0.38 14.99
C GLY A 155 12.70 0.37 16.22
N LYS A 156 12.07 -0.32 17.19
CA LYS A 156 11.78 0.24 18.51
C LYS A 156 12.92 0.06 19.53
N LEU A 157 13.74 -0.98 19.40
CA LEU A 157 14.91 -1.17 20.29
C LEU A 157 16.05 -0.16 20.03
N GLU A 158 16.09 0.49 18.86
CA GLU A 158 17.00 1.63 18.63
C GLU A 158 16.47 2.97 19.16
N LYS A 159 15.19 3.09 19.54
CA LYS A 159 14.71 4.23 20.33
C LYS A 159 14.68 3.89 21.82
N SER A 160 15.87 3.92 22.39
CA SER A 160 16.23 4.55 23.68
C SER A 160 17.38 3.83 24.38
N ARG A 161 18.59 3.90 23.80
CA ARG A 161 19.78 4.08 24.65
C ARG A 161 19.82 5.48 25.25
N ILE A 162 19.30 6.48 24.53
CA ILE A 162 19.25 7.88 24.98
C ILE A 162 18.34 8.09 26.21
N ALA A 163 17.20 7.39 26.33
CA ALA A 163 16.38 7.46 27.55
C ALA A 163 16.90 6.60 28.71
N LYS A 164 18.01 5.87 28.53
CA LYS A 164 18.71 5.14 29.59
C LYS A 164 19.90 5.90 30.19
N GLU A 165 20.30 7.01 29.57
CA GLU A 165 21.39 7.89 30.06
C GLU A 165 20.87 9.17 30.73
N LEU A 166 19.56 9.42 30.69
CA LEU A 166 18.91 10.60 31.29
C LEU A 166 18.03 10.25 32.52
N GLY A 167 18.30 9.12 33.17
CA GLY A 167 17.67 8.72 34.43
C GLY A 167 18.71 8.20 35.40
#